data_AF-A0A2D6BZE3-F1
#
_entry.id   AF-A0A2D6BZE3-F1
#
_cell.length_a   1.000
_cell.length_b   1.000
_cell.length_c   1.000
_cell.angle_alpha   90.00
_cell.angle_beta   90.00
_cell.angle_gamma   90.00
#
_symmetry.space_group_name_H-M   'P 1'
#
loop_
_entity.id
_entity.type
_entity.pdbx_description
1 polymer ?
#
loop_
_entity_poly.entity_id
_entity_poly.type
_entity_poly.pdbx_seq_one_letter_code
_entity_poly.pdbx_strand_id
1 'polypeptide(L)' 'MDITPHIRESQVVVDGYGDGGFRINGERREGGLIVLETEALSIPAVSMDDLTPAVLQPLVDRADALDVVIFGTGARMAFL' A
#
# COMPACT_ATOMS: atom_id res chain seq x y z
N MET A 1 -12.25 27.77 -15.11
CA MET A 1 -12.15 27.09 -13.81
C MET A 1 -10.96 26.16 -13.93
N ASP A 2 -9.86 26.46 -13.26
CA ASP A 2 -8.67 25.61 -13.25
C ASP A 2 -8.90 24.49 -12.23
N ILE A 3 -8.74 23.24 -12.66
CA ILE A 3 -8.99 22.02 -11.89
C ILE A 3 -7.74 21.14 -11.83
N THR A 4 -6.56 21.73 -12.07
CA THR A 4 -5.30 21.00 -12.07
C THR A 4 -5.08 20.35 -10.69
N PRO A 5 -4.94 19.01 -10.60
CA PRO A 5 -4.70 18.34 -9.33
C PRO A 5 -3.36 18.80 -8.73
N HIS A 6 -3.40 19.43 -7.56
CA HIS A 6 -2.20 19.70 -6.79
C HIS A 6 -1.82 18.43 -6.01
N ILE A 7 -0.90 17.64 -6.57
CA ILE A 7 -0.27 16.54 -5.83
C ILE A 7 0.72 17.18 -4.85
N ARG A 8 0.55 16.92 -3.55
CA ARG A 8 1.49 17.41 -2.53
C ARG A 8 2.81 16.62 -2.66
N GLU A 9 3.95 17.30 -2.58
CA GLU A 9 5.27 16.66 -2.73
C GLU A 9 5.54 15.53 -1.73
N SER A 10 4.87 15.54 -0.58
CA SER A 10 5.00 14.53 0.47
C SER A 10 4.06 13.33 0.33
N GLN A 11 3.28 13.25 -0.76
CA GLN A 11 2.27 12.20 -0.92
C GLN A 11 2.86 10.94 -1.54
N VAL A 12 2.45 9.78 -1.05
CA VAL A 12 2.74 8.51 -1.71
C VAL A 12 1.83 8.33 -2.92
N VAL A 13 2.42 8.21 -4.10
CA VAL A 13 1.71 7.96 -5.36
C VAL A 13 2.05 6.57 -5.87
N VAL A 14 1.01 5.79 -6.18
CA VAL A 14 1.16 4.51 -6.88
C VAL A 14 1.11 4.79 -8.38
N ASP A 15 2.27 4.78 -9.05
CA ASP A 15 2.37 5.05 -10.49
C ASP A 15 1.96 3.84 -11.36
N GLY A 16 1.94 2.65 -10.77
CA GLY A 16 1.58 1.42 -11.44
C GLY A 16 1.83 0.18 -10.59
N TYR A 17 1.25 -0.93 -11.02
CA TYR A 17 1.38 -2.24 -10.39
C TYR A 17 1.45 -3.34 -11.46
N GLY A 18 2.04 -4.48 -11.12
CA GLY A 18 2.24 -5.60 -12.05
C GLY A 18 3.54 -6.34 -11.80
N ASP A 19 3.71 -7.52 -12.41
CA ASP A 19 4.92 -8.34 -12.31
C ASP A 19 5.41 -8.56 -10.87
N GLY A 20 4.49 -8.79 -9.94
CA GLY A 20 4.81 -9.05 -8.52
C GLY A 20 5.25 -7.83 -7.71
N GLY A 21 5.00 -6.61 -8.19
CA GLY A 21 5.35 -5.40 -7.45
C GLY A 21 4.57 -4.16 -7.86
N PHE A 22 5.06 -3.02 -7.36
CA PHE A 22 4.48 -1.70 -7.50
C PHE A 22 5.57 -0.69 -7.88
N ARG A 23 5.16 0.36 -8.58
CA ARG A 23 5.98 1.55 -8.77
C ARG A 23 5.40 2.67 -7.92
N ILE A 24 6.21 3.15 -6.98
CA ILE A 24 5.83 4.17 -5.99
C ILE A 24 6.75 5.37 -6.16
N ASN A 25 6.20 6.54 -6.46
CA ASN A 25 6.97 7.78 -6.69
C ASN A 25 8.17 7.58 -7.66
N GLY A 26 7.99 6.79 -8.71
CA GLY A 26 8.99 6.45 -9.71
C GLY A 26 9.88 5.24 -9.37
N GLU A 27 9.85 4.75 -8.12
CA GLU A 27 10.70 3.65 -7.66
C GLU A 27 9.98 2.30 -7.68
N ARG A 28 10.67 1.25 -8.17
CA ARG A 28 10.14 -0.12 -8.18
C ARG A 28 10.30 -0.75 -6.80
N ARG A 29 9.23 -1.36 -6.30
CA ARG A 29 9.20 -2.17 -5.08
C ARG A 29 8.53 -3.51 -5.36
N GLU A 30 9.14 -4.59 -4.88
CA GLU A 30 8.63 -5.96 -5.07
C GLU A 30 7.90 -6.46 -3.82
N GLY A 31 6.95 -7.37 -4.01
CA GLY A 31 6.16 -7.96 -2.94
C GLY A 31 5.06 -7.04 -2.39
N GLY A 32 4.58 -7.37 -1.20
CA GLY A 32 3.54 -6.62 -0.51
C GLY A 32 4.03 -5.27 0.02
N LEU A 33 3.12 -4.29 0.00
CA LEU A 33 3.34 -2.95 0.54
C LEU A 33 2.15 -2.52 1.38
N ILE A 34 2.44 -1.84 2.48
CA ILE A 34 1.47 -0.99 3.18
C ILE A 34 1.70 0.43 2.68
N VAL A 35 0.67 1.04 2.08
CA VAL A 35 0.72 2.43 1.59
C VAL A 35 -0.09 3.31 2.54
N LEU A 36 0.59 4.29 3.13
CA LEU A 36 0.02 5.33 3.97
C LEU A 36 0.13 6.68 3.26
N GLU A 37 -0.44 7.74 3.84
CA GLU A 37 -0.49 9.07 3.21
C GLU A 37 0.91 9.60 2.82
N THR A 38 1.89 9.41 3.70
CA THR A 38 3.24 10.00 3.59
C THR A 38 4.35 8.98 3.45
N GLU A 39 4.06 7.69 3.62
CA GLU A 39 5.07 6.62 3.53
C GLU A 39 4.51 5.33 2.95
N ALA A 40 5.39 4.56 2.29
CA ALA A 40 5.09 3.19 1.87
C ALA A 40 6.09 2.24 2.55
N LEU A 41 5.58 1.19 3.18
CA LEU A 41 6.34 0.22 3.94
C LEU A 41 6.32 -1.13 3.22
N SER A 42 7.50 -1.66 2.88
CA SER A 42 7.60 -3.03 2.35
C SER A 42 7.29 -4.02 3.47
N ILE A 43 6.44 -5.01 3.16
CA ILE A 43 6.11 -6.10 4.08
C ILE A 43 6.58 -7.44 3.51
N PRO A 44 6.99 -8.39 4.36
CA PRO A 44 7.46 -9.71 3.91
C PRO A 44 6.28 -10.64 3.57
N ALA A 45 5.30 -10.15 2.79
CA ALA A 45 4.15 -10.92 2.34
C ALA A 45 4.08 -10.92 0.81
N VAL A 46 4.05 -12.12 0.22
CA VAL A 46 3.92 -12.33 -1.22
C VAL A 46 2.63 -13.08 -1.58
N SER A 47 1.93 -13.58 -0.56
CA SER A 47 0.66 -14.28 -0.64
C SER A 47 -0.24 -13.93 0.56
N MET A 48 -1.51 -14.33 0.49
CA MET A 48 -2.46 -14.14 1.59
C MET A 48 -2.05 -14.88 2.86
N ASP A 49 -1.42 -16.05 2.72
CA ASP A 49 -1.00 -16.88 3.86
C ASP A 49 0.12 -16.22 4.68
N ASP A 50 0.85 -15.28 4.07
CA ASP A 50 1.90 -14.51 4.75
C ASP A 50 1.35 -13.35 5.59
N LEU A 51 0.07 -12.98 5.42
CA LEU A 51 -0.58 -11.86 6.11
C LEU A 51 -0.96 -12.21 7.56
N THR A 52 0.06 -12.41 8.39
CA THR A 52 -0.13 -12.60 9.83
C THR A 52 -0.43 -11.27 10.55
N PRO A 53 -1.04 -11.30 11.75
CA PRO A 53 -1.23 -10.09 12.55
C PRO A 53 0.07 -9.30 12.79
N ALA A 54 1.20 -9.98 12.93
CA ALA A 54 2.51 -9.35 13.10
C ALA A 54 2.95 -8.56 11.86
N VAL A 55 2.66 -9.08 10.65
CA VAL A 55 2.94 -8.38 9.39
C VAL A 55 2.05 -7.14 9.23
N LEU A 56 0.83 -7.19 9.77
CA LEU A 56 -0.14 -6.10 9.71
C LEU A 56 -0.02 -5.10 10.88
N GLN A 57 0.89 -5.34 11.84
CA GLN A 57 1.09 -4.48 13.01
C GLN A 57 1.28 -2.99 12.67
N PRO A 58 1.97 -2.59 11.58
CA PRO A 58 2.09 -1.17 11.23
C PRO A 58 0.75 -0.46 10.96
N LEU A 59 -0.29 -1.19 10.55
CA LEU A 59 -1.64 -0.65 10.41
C LEU A 59 -2.32 -0.52 11.78
N VAL A 60 -2.16 -1.53 12.64
CA VAL A 60 -2.72 -1.56 13.99
C VAL A 60 -2.15 -0.43 14.84
N ASP A 61 -0.83 -0.20 14.76
CA ASP A 61 -0.14 0.88 15.47
C ASP A 61 -0.64 2.28 15.07
N ARG A 62 -1.27 2.39 13.90
CA ARG A 62 -1.81 3.65 13.35
C ARG A 62 -3.33 3.64 13.28
N ALA A 63 -4.01 2.69 13.92
CA ALA A 63 -5.46 2.49 13.79
C ALA A 63 -6.26 3.74 14.15
N ASP A 64 -5.82 4.53 15.11
CA ASP A 64 -6.49 5.78 15.52
C ASP A 64 -6.54 6.86 14.41
N ALA A 65 -5.66 6.75 13.41
CA ALA A 65 -5.59 7.66 12.26
C ALA A 65 -6.17 7.06 10.96
N LEU A 66 -6.67 5.82 11.00
CA LEU A 66 -7.15 5.09 9.84
C LEU A 66 -8.65 4.80 9.97
N ASP A 67 -9.46 5.40 9.11
CA ASP A 67 -10.91 5.10 9.06
C ASP A 67 -11.20 3.80 8.30
N VAL A 68 -10.38 3.47 7.31
CA VAL A 68 -10.57 2.31 6.43
C VAL A 68 -9.22 1.77 5.96
N VAL A 69 -9.14 0.44 5.87
CA VAL A 69 -8.03 -0.26 5.23
C VAL A 69 -8.55 -0.97 3.98
N ILE A 70 -7.90 -0.71 2.85
CA ILE A 70 -8.18 -1.42 1.58
C ILE A 70 -7.12 -2.51 1.41
N PHE A 71 -7.56 -3.77 1.40
CA PHE A 71 -6.68 -4.91 1.15
C PHE A 71 -6.67 -5.27 -0.34
N GLY A 72 -5.53 -5.05 -0.98
CA GLY A 72 -5.28 -5.53 -2.35
C GLY A 72 -4.70 -6.95 -2.33
N THR A 73 -5.50 -7.94 -2.73
CA THR A 73 -5.11 -9.37 -2.72
C THR A 73 -4.45 -9.83 -4.04
N GLY A 74 -3.98 -8.89 -4.85
CA GLY A 74 -3.33 -9.15 -6.14
C GLY A 74 -4.31 -9.62 -7.22
N ALA A 75 -3.94 -10.70 -7.94
CA ALA A 75 -4.66 -11.15 -9.13
C ALA A 75 -6.05 -11.77 -8.87
N ARG A 76 -6.33 -12.15 -7.62
CA ARG A 76 -7.60 -12.79 -7.22
C ARG A 76 -8.12 -12.17 -5.94
N MET A 77 -9.42 -11.93 -5.86
CA MET A 77 -10.08 -11.57 -4.61
C MET A 77 -10.04 -12.75 -3.63
N ALA A 78 -9.65 -12.46 -2.39
CA ALA A 78 -9.64 -13.40 -1.29
C ALA A 78 -10.10 -12.69 -0.01
N PHE A 79 -10.62 -13.46 0.94
CA PHE A 79 -10.88 -12.96 2.29
C PHE A 79 -9.61 -13.12 3.14
N LEU A 80 -9.40 -12.14 4.03
CA LEU A 80 -8.41 -12.23 5.09
C LEU A 80 -8.93 -13.14 6.21
#